data_AF-A0A2P7Q2H5-F1
#
_entry.id   AF-A0A2P7Q2H5-F1
#
_cell.length_a   1.000
_cell.length_b   1.000
_cell.length_c   1.000
_cell.angle_alpha   90.00
_cell.angle_beta   90.00
_cell.angle_gamma   90.00
#
_symmetry.space_group_name_H-M   'P 1'
#
loop_
_entity.id
_entity.type
_entity.pdbx_description
1 polymer ?
#
loop_
_entity_poly.entity_id
_entity_poly.type
_entity_poly.pdbx_seq_one_letter_code
_entity_poly.pdbx_strand_id
1 'polypeptide(L)'
;MSKHKGRIVEIEKHQSRGVYIKQGVKGPEQYKYNNYPGGNGTYVTGGEYYGTVLNIKIYVYDFDKSVVFDVYENIRTITGKKRISPQLLQTIESHEGKKVNVYTDDGYEFSFEPAQLLD
;
A
#
# COMPACT_ATOMS: atom_id res chain seq x y z
N MET A 1 -15.62 -0.94 20.20
CA MET A 1 -14.33 -0.36 19.79
C MET A 1 -14.12 0.98 20.47
N SER A 2 -13.21 0.99 21.44
CA SER A 2 -12.73 2.18 22.11
C SER A 2 -11.99 3.08 21.14
N LYS A 3 -12.10 4.39 21.35
CA LYS A 3 -11.58 5.42 20.45
C LYS A 3 -10.23 5.92 20.95
N HIS A 4 -9.24 5.90 20.08
CA HIS A 4 -7.88 6.33 20.34
C HIS A 4 -7.46 7.42 19.36
N LYS A 5 -6.51 8.25 19.78
CA LYS A 5 -5.93 9.30 18.93
C LYS A 5 -4.65 8.81 18.27
N GLY A 6 -4.51 9.12 17.00
CA GLY A 6 -3.27 8.91 16.27
C GLY A 6 -2.93 10.07 15.34
N ARG A 7 -1.79 9.98 14.69
CA ARG A 7 -1.32 10.90 13.67
C ARG A 7 -0.98 10.15 12.40
N ILE A 8 -1.46 10.64 11.26
CA ILE A 8 -1.00 10.12 9.97
C ILE A 8 0.47 10.50 9.83
N VAL A 9 1.34 9.51 9.72
CA VAL A 9 2.78 9.72 9.60
C VAL A 9 3.29 9.50 8.18
N GLU A 10 2.52 8.78 7.36
CA GLU A 10 2.90 8.44 5.99
C GLU A 10 1.64 8.04 5.20
N ILE A 11 1.56 8.48 3.95
CA ILE A 11 0.55 8.08 2.98
C ILE A 11 1.29 7.59 1.72
N GLU A 12 1.04 6.36 1.31
CA GLU A 12 1.73 5.77 0.17
C GLU A 12 0.75 5.05 -0.76
N LYS A 13 0.80 5.39 -2.05
CA LYS A 13 0.06 4.68 -3.10
C LYS A 13 1.03 3.95 -4.02
N HIS A 14 0.87 2.64 -4.14
CA HIS A 14 1.66 1.84 -5.08
C HIS A 14 0.83 0.73 -5.71
N GLN A 15 1.38 0.16 -6.77
CA GLN A 15 0.84 -1.03 -7.41
C GLN A 15 1.53 -2.25 -6.83
N SER A 16 0.75 -3.14 -6.23
CA SER A 16 1.25 -4.42 -5.76
C SER A 16 1.45 -5.32 -6.98
N ARG A 17 2.70 -5.75 -7.21
CA ARG A 17 3.09 -6.57 -8.36
C ARG A 17 4.10 -7.63 -7.94
N GLY A 18 3.88 -8.85 -8.39
CA GLY A 18 4.86 -9.93 -8.34
C GLY A 18 5.69 -9.95 -9.61
N VAL A 19 6.98 -10.25 -9.48
CA VAL A 19 7.87 -10.45 -10.62
C VAL A 19 8.42 -11.86 -10.56
N TYR A 20 8.25 -12.62 -11.64
CA TYR A 20 8.77 -13.97 -11.75
C TYR A 20 10.19 -13.93 -12.25
N ILE A 21 11.10 -14.55 -11.51
CA ILE A 21 12.51 -14.63 -11.87
C ILE A 21 12.92 -16.07 -12.10
N LYS A 22 13.63 -16.32 -13.20
CA LYS A 22 14.35 -17.57 -13.45
C LYS A 22 15.81 -17.36 -13.12
N GLN A 23 16.29 -18.05 -12.09
CA GLN A 23 17.67 -18.00 -11.61
C GLN A 23 18.43 -19.29 -11.93
N GLY A 24 19.76 -19.22 -11.87
CA GLY A 24 20.64 -20.37 -12.04
C GLY A 24 20.83 -20.83 -13.50
N VAL A 25 20.50 -19.98 -14.48
CA VAL A 25 20.66 -20.32 -15.90
C VAL A 25 22.16 -20.37 -16.23
N LYS A 26 22.63 -21.57 -16.62
CA LYS A 26 24.03 -21.81 -16.98
C LYS A 26 24.39 -21.07 -18.26
N GLY A 27 25.65 -20.63 -18.39
CA GLY A 27 26.15 -19.85 -19.52
C GLY A 27 25.69 -20.34 -20.91
N PRO A 28 25.81 -21.64 -21.24
CA PRO A 28 25.36 -22.18 -22.53
C PRO A 28 23.87 -22.04 -22.79
N GLU A 29 23.04 -21.85 -21.76
CA GLU A 29 21.59 -21.74 -21.84
C GLU A 29 21.10 -20.28 -21.77
N GLN A 30 21.99 -19.33 -21.44
CA GLN A 30 21.63 -17.92 -21.25
C GLN A 30 21.12 -17.25 -22.52
N TYR A 31 21.57 -17.69 -23.70
CA TYR A 31 21.13 -17.14 -24.99
C TYR A 31 19.61 -17.28 -25.20
N LYS A 32 18.96 -18.29 -24.58
CA LYS A 32 17.51 -18.52 -24.65
C LYS A 32 16.71 -17.39 -24.00
N TYR A 33 17.38 -16.58 -23.16
CA TYR A 33 16.76 -15.52 -22.37
C TYR A 33 17.17 -14.10 -22.80
N ASN A 34 17.81 -13.93 -23.96
CA ASN A 34 18.30 -12.62 -24.41
C ASN A 34 17.21 -11.53 -24.56
N ASN A 35 15.95 -11.94 -24.76
CA ASN A 35 14.81 -11.02 -24.85
C ASN A 35 14.16 -10.70 -23.50
N TYR A 36 14.67 -11.28 -22.40
CA TYR A 36 14.16 -11.05 -21.05
C TYR A 36 15.08 -10.10 -20.30
N PRO A 37 14.54 -9.11 -19.55
CA PRO A 37 15.34 -8.27 -18.67
C PRO A 37 16.11 -9.12 -17.65
N GLY A 38 17.42 -8.94 -17.57
CA GLY A 38 18.27 -9.72 -16.67
C GLY A 38 19.67 -9.94 -17.22
N GLY A 39 20.43 -10.78 -16.53
CA GLY A 39 21.82 -11.11 -16.84
C GLY A 39 22.43 -12.04 -15.81
N ASN A 40 23.64 -12.53 -16.07
CA ASN A 40 24.40 -13.39 -15.17
C ASN A 40 23.60 -14.60 -14.65
N GLY A 41 22.78 -15.20 -15.52
CA GLY A 41 21.97 -16.37 -15.20
C GLY A 41 20.68 -16.09 -14.41
N THR A 42 20.27 -14.83 -14.29
CA THR A 42 19.01 -14.41 -13.67
C THR A 42 18.18 -13.55 -14.63
N TYR A 43 16.94 -13.95 -14.90
CA TYR A 43 16.07 -13.28 -15.87
C TYR A 43 14.66 -13.10 -15.31
N VAL A 44 14.06 -11.95 -15.58
CA VAL A 44 12.63 -11.70 -15.32
C VAL A 44 11.83 -12.38 -16.41
N THR A 45 11.04 -13.40 -16.07
CA THR A 45 10.28 -14.21 -17.05
C THR A 45 8.81 -13.85 -17.13
N GLY A 46 8.35 -12.93 -16.28
CA GLY A 46 6.97 -12.45 -16.26
C GLY A 46 6.66 -11.72 -14.97
N GLY A 47 5.38 -11.45 -14.74
CA GLY A 47 4.90 -10.87 -13.51
C GLY A 47 3.39 -10.92 -13.41
N GLU A 48 2.89 -10.56 -12.25
CA GLU A 48 1.47 -10.56 -11.92
C GLU A 48 1.11 -9.26 -11.21
N TYR A 49 -0.09 -8.76 -11.49
CA TYR A 49 -0.62 -7.55 -10.85
C TYR A 49 -1.62 -7.96 -9.78
N TYR A 50 -1.31 -7.61 -8.53
CA TYR A 50 -2.13 -7.95 -7.35
C TYR A 50 -3.09 -6.82 -6.95
N GLY A 51 -3.01 -5.66 -7.59
CA GLY A 51 -3.90 -4.54 -7.30
C GLY A 51 -3.16 -3.23 -7.05
N THR A 52 -3.94 -2.20 -6.73
CA THR A 52 -3.43 -0.91 -6.25
C THR A 52 -3.73 -0.83 -4.77
N VAL A 53 -2.73 -0.42 -4.00
CA VAL A 53 -2.80 -0.28 -2.54
C VAL A 53 -2.68 1.20 -2.21
N LEU A 54 -3.41 1.64 -1.18
CA LEU A 54 -3.27 2.96 -0.60
C LEU A 54 -3.07 2.79 0.91
N ASN A 55 -1.80 2.77 1.30
CA ASN A 55 -1.39 2.59 2.68
C ASN A 55 -1.42 3.91 3.43
N ILE A 56 -2.11 3.91 4.56
CA ILE A 56 -2.12 5.00 5.53
C ILE A 56 -1.47 4.49 6.80
N LYS A 57 -0.31 5.03 7.14
CA LYS A 57 0.38 4.71 8.38
C LYS A 57 0.00 5.71 9.45
N ILE A 58 -0.54 5.21 10.55
CA ILE A 58 -0.99 6.02 11.67
C ILE A 58 -0.21 5.61 12.92
N TYR A 59 0.46 6.56 13.55
CA TYR A 59 1.04 6.38 14.87
C TYR A 59 -0.02 6.64 15.93
N VAL A 60 -0.36 5.63 16.74
CA VAL A 60 -1.39 5.66 17.77
C VAL A 60 -0.75 5.95 19.13
N TYR A 61 -1.11 7.07 19.74
CA TYR A 61 -0.41 7.60 20.93
C TYR A 61 -0.53 6.68 22.14
N ASP A 62 -1.73 6.15 22.39
CA ASP A 62 -2.01 5.35 23.59
C ASP A 62 -1.27 4.01 23.63
N PHE A 63 -0.78 3.54 22.48
CA PHE A 63 -0.09 2.26 22.33
C PHE A 63 1.36 2.40 21.85
N ASP A 64 1.87 3.63 21.70
CA ASP A 64 3.22 3.94 21.23
C ASP A 64 3.64 3.11 19.99
N LYS A 65 2.75 2.97 19.00
CA LYS A 65 3.01 2.16 17.81
C LYS A 65 2.37 2.70 16.54
N SER A 66 2.94 2.31 15.41
CA SER A 66 2.37 2.58 14.08
C SER A 66 1.57 1.39 13.56
N VAL A 67 0.42 1.67 12.96
CA VAL A 67 -0.43 0.70 12.25
C VAL A 67 -0.63 1.19 10.83
N VAL A 68 -0.57 0.26 9.87
CA VAL A 68 -0.78 0.54 8.44
C VAL A 68 -2.14 0.01 8.02
N PHE A 69 -2.92 0.83 7.33
CA PHE A 69 -4.21 0.46 6.79
C PHE A 69 -4.18 0.62 5.27
N ASP A 70 -4.49 -0.46 4.52
CA ASP A 70 -4.84 -0.32 3.10
C ASP A 70 -6.29 0.14 3.00
N VAL A 71 -6.49 1.36 2.47
CA VAL A 71 -7.82 1.98 2.37
C VAL A 71 -8.27 2.17 0.93
N TYR A 72 -7.57 1.60 -0.05
CA TYR A 72 -7.84 1.87 -1.47
C TYR A 72 -9.28 1.56 -1.87
N GLU A 73 -9.77 0.35 -1.56
CA GLU A 73 -11.14 -0.06 -1.91
C GLU A 73 -12.20 0.66 -1.06
N ASN A 74 -11.88 1.01 0.19
CA ASN A 74 -12.78 1.80 1.03
C ASN A 74 -13.01 3.19 0.42
N ILE A 75 -11.94 3.90 0.03
CA ILE A 75 -12.03 5.22 -0.59
C ILE A 75 -12.81 5.15 -1.91
N ARG A 76 -12.56 4.12 -2.73
CA ARG A 76 -13.33 3.90 -3.97
C ARG A 76 -14.83 3.72 -3.71
N THR A 77 -15.16 2.91 -2.71
CA THR A 77 -16.55 2.64 -2.31
C THR A 77 -17.23 3.90 -1.79
N ILE A 78 -16.59 4.63 -0.85
CA ILE A 78 -17.14 5.85 -0.24
C ILE A 78 -17.37 6.94 -1.30
N THR A 79 -16.42 7.12 -2.23
CA THR A 79 -16.51 8.17 -3.26
C THR A 79 -17.33 7.76 -4.49
N GLY A 80 -17.73 6.49 -4.58
CA GLY A 80 -18.39 5.93 -5.77
C GLY A 80 -17.50 5.90 -7.02
N LYS A 81 -16.17 5.99 -6.87
CA LYS A 81 -15.22 6.11 -8.00
C LYS A 81 -14.60 4.77 -8.36
N LYS A 82 -14.47 4.53 -9.67
CA LYS A 82 -13.75 3.35 -10.20
C LYS A 82 -12.25 3.35 -9.90
N ARG A 83 -11.65 4.51 -9.69
CA ARG A 83 -10.22 4.69 -9.39
C ARG A 83 -9.98 5.97 -8.60
N ILE A 84 -8.90 6.00 -7.82
CA ILE A 84 -8.42 7.23 -7.16
C ILE A 84 -7.68 8.08 -8.20
N SER A 85 -8.26 9.23 -8.55
CA SER A 85 -7.65 10.22 -9.46
C SER A 85 -6.46 10.93 -8.78
N PRO A 86 -5.55 11.55 -9.56
CA PRO A 86 -4.44 12.33 -8.99
C PRO A 86 -4.91 13.45 -8.05
N GLN A 87 -5.98 14.16 -8.40
CA GLN A 87 -6.56 15.21 -7.56
C GLN A 87 -7.10 14.65 -6.22
N LEU A 88 -7.81 13.52 -6.26
CA LEU A 88 -8.30 12.88 -5.04
C LEU A 88 -7.14 12.36 -4.19
N LEU A 89 -6.10 11.81 -4.83
CA LEU A 89 -4.89 11.39 -4.13
C LEU A 89 -4.22 12.57 -3.43
N GLN A 90 -4.08 13.71 -4.11
CA GLN A 90 -3.49 14.91 -3.53
C GLN A 90 -4.28 15.42 -2.31
N THR A 91 -5.62 15.36 -2.35
CA THR A 91 -6.47 15.67 -1.18
C THR A 91 -6.22 14.71 -0.02
N ILE A 92 -6.05 13.42 -0.31
CA ILE A 92 -5.73 12.43 0.73
C ILE A 92 -4.33 12.69 1.29
N GLU A 93 -3.33 12.90 0.43
CA GLU A 93 -1.94 13.18 0.81
C GLU A 93 -1.81 14.45 1.66
N SER A 94 -2.65 15.48 1.44
CA SER A 94 -2.64 16.69 2.27
C SER A 94 -3.06 16.46 3.72
N HIS A 95 -3.56 15.26 4.06
CA HIS A 95 -3.87 14.86 5.43
C HIS A 95 -2.65 14.31 6.19
N GLU A 96 -1.49 14.15 5.55
CA GLU A 96 -0.28 13.74 6.26
C GLU A 96 0.03 14.71 7.42
N GLY A 97 0.37 14.16 8.58
CA GLY A 97 0.57 14.91 9.81
C GLY A 97 -0.73 15.32 10.53
N LYS A 98 -1.94 15.09 9.98
CA LYS A 98 -3.22 15.35 10.68
C LYS A 98 -3.45 14.34 11.79
N LYS A 99 -4.08 14.79 12.88
CA LYS A 99 -4.56 13.90 13.96
C LYS A 99 -5.87 13.25 13.54
N VAL A 100 -5.98 11.94 13.74
CA VAL A 100 -7.14 11.13 13.36
C VAL A 100 -7.58 10.21 14.48
N ASN A 101 -8.78 9.65 14.35
CA ASN A 101 -9.31 8.65 15.26
C ASN A 101 -9.02 7.24 14.71
N VAL A 102 -8.57 6.37 15.60
CA VAL A 102 -8.38 4.93 15.35
C VAL A 102 -9.13 4.19 16.44
N TYR A 103 -9.67 3.01 16.15
CA TYR A 103 -10.51 2.27 17.08
C TYR A 103 -9.94 0.87 17.36
N THR A 104 -9.98 0.43 18.62
CA THR A 104 -9.58 -0.91 19.07
C THR A 104 -10.24 -1.20 20.43
N ASP A 105 -10.45 -2.47 20.77
CA ASP A 105 -10.92 -2.87 22.12
C ASP A 105 -9.84 -3.63 22.90
N ASP A 106 -8.84 -4.19 22.21
CA ASP A 106 -7.84 -5.10 22.78
C ASP A 106 -6.41 -4.58 22.65
N GLY A 107 -6.19 -3.51 21.87
CA GLY A 107 -4.86 -2.98 21.58
C GLY A 107 -4.07 -3.80 20.55
N TYR A 108 -4.68 -4.78 19.91
CA TYR A 108 -4.07 -5.63 18.88
C TYR A 108 -4.73 -5.43 17.52
N GLU A 109 -6.06 -5.50 17.46
CA GLU A 109 -6.83 -5.27 16.24
C GLU A 109 -7.30 -3.82 16.17
N PHE A 110 -6.80 -3.09 15.17
CA PHE A 110 -7.16 -1.70 14.95
C PHE A 110 -8.05 -1.58 13.72
N SER A 111 -9.00 -0.66 13.80
CA SER A 111 -9.78 -0.20 12.66
C SER A 111 -9.63 1.30 12.49
N PHE A 112 -9.69 1.74 11.24
CA PHE A 112 -9.58 3.14 10.84
C PHE A 112 -10.70 3.44 9.86
N GLU A 113 -11.36 4.59 10.03
CA GLU A 113 -12.45 5.04 9.16
C GLU A 113 -11.88 5.96 8.06
N PRO A 114 -11.82 5.52 6.79
CA PRO A 114 -11.14 6.28 5.73
C PRO A 114 -11.86 7.56 5.30
N ALA A 115 -13.12 7.75 5.69
CA ALA A 115 -13.86 8.99 5.45
C ALA A 115 -13.17 10.22 6.05
N GLN A 116 -12.37 10.05 7.11
CA GLN A 116 -11.56 11.12 7.74
C GLN A 116 -10.50 11.74 6.80
N LEU A 117 -10.26 11.14 5.63
CA LEU A 117 -9.32 11.60 4.60
C LEU A 117 -10.01 12.36 3.46
N LEU A 118 -11.33 12.55 3.52
CA LEU A 118 -12.14 13.14 2.45
C LEU A 118 -12.74 14.50 2.84
N ASP A 119 -12.42 15.00 4.03
CA ASP A 119 -12.84 16.31 4.56
C ASP A 119 -11.96 17.46 4.06
#